data_AF-A0A5N7AAV3-F1
#
_entry.id   AF-A0A5N7AAV3-F1
#
_cell.length_a   1.000
_cell.length_b   1.000
_cell.length_c   1.000
_cell.angle_alpha   90.00
_cell.angle_beta   90.00
_cell.angle_gamma   90.00
#
_symmetry.space_group_name_H-M   'P 1'
#
loop_
_entity.id
_entity.type
_entity.pdbx_description
1 polymer ?
#
loop_
_entity_poly.entity_id
_entity_poly.type
_entity_poly.pdbx_seq_one_letter_code
_entity_poly.pdbx_strand_id
1 'polypeptide(L)'
;MPLKDYLAKRFEPLLRRVEDKLEQGGHLRKAQQLRQKQEDWRAYQPQLWEHFESYWVNERGKRCLIQYEASLRLKHDTLFQQLSKTPSVADTLVTEMESIQNDLQGFNRGIWLAELETQTILRAFPDGPLKRALCCRRRNSDWYLTKWLQTECADMGGCCGRGCGCCMKPRSSNRPNHLGHCTIACKCCEDVRGFRIDFMEAEEDPTVIEFGVGEADVKGPCASYTKSLINAYVWGL
;
A
#
# COMPACT_ATOMS: atom_id res chain seq x y z
N MET A 1 -22.64 20.11 12.34
CA MET A 1 -22.62 21.08 11.20
C MET A 1 -23.61 20.68 10.10
N PRO A 2 -24.93 20.84 10.30
CA PRO A 2 -25.93 20.32 9.35
C PRO A 2 -25.95 21.07 8.00
N LEU A 3 -25.74 22.39 8.02
CA LEU A 3 -25.78 23.22 6.81
C LEU A 3 -24.64 22.88 5.83
N LYS A 4 -23.41 22.70 6.33
CA LYS A 4 -22.26 22.36 5.48
C LYS A 4 -22.43 20.99 4.82
N ASP A 5 -22.88 20.00 5.57
CA ASP A 5 -23.16 18.66 5.04
C ASP A 5 -24.25 18.70 3.97
N TYR A 6 -25.34 19.43 4.23
CA TYR A 6 -26.41 19.63 3.26
C TYR A 6 -25.90 20.29 1.97
N LEU A 7 -25.11 21.38 2.08
CA LEU A 7 -24.55 22.07 0.92
C LEU A 7 -23.59 21.17 0.14
N ALA A 8 -22.72 20.42 0.82
CA ALA A 8 -21.79 19.50 0.18
C ALA A 8 -22.52 18.43 -0.64
N LYS A 9 -23.60 17.86 -0.10
CA LYS A 9 -24.44 16.88 -0.81
C LYS A 9 -25.22 17.51 -1.96
N ARG A 10 -25.84 18.67 -1.73
CA ARG A 10 -26.66 19.37 -2.73
C ARG A 10 -25.84 19.82 -3.94
N PHE A 11 -24.61 20.29 -3.72
CA PHE A 11 -23.74 20.79 -4.79
C PHE A 11 -22.74 19.77 -5.31
N GLU A 12 -22.72 18.53 -4.82
CA GLU A 12 -21.79 17.48 -5.27
C GLU A 12 -21.73 17.33 -6.80
N PRO A 13 -22.86 17.28 -7.56
CA PRO A 13 -22.79 17.15 -9.01
C PRO A 13 -22.04 18.30 -9.70
N LEU A 14 -22.18 19.52 -9.17
CA LEU A 14 -21.47 20.69 -9.68
C LEU A 14 -19.99 20.65 -9.29
N LEU A 15 -19.70 20.34 -8.03
CA LEU A 15 -18.33 20.25 -7.51
C LEU A 15 -17.54 19.17 -8.23
N ARG A 16 -18.15 18.01 -8.51
CA ARG A 16 -17.56 16.94 -9.32
C ARG A 16 -17.20 17.42 -10.73
N ARG A 17 -18.06 18.18 -11.41
CA ARG A 17 -17.72 18.76 -12.73
C ARG A 17 -16.54 19.72 -12.65
N VAL A 18 -16.38 20.45 -11.55
CA VAL A 18 -15.22 21.33 -11.33
C VAL A 18 -13.96 20.50 -11.07
N GLU A 19 -14.04 19.44 -10.25
CA GLU A 19 -12.95 18.48 -10.06
C GLU A 19 -12.47 17.91 -11.39
N ASP A 20 -13.40 17.42 -12.22
CA ASP A 20 -13.10 16.78 -13.50
C ASP A 20 -12.41 17.77 -14.46
N LYS A 21 -12.87 19.02 -14.51
CA LYS A 21 -12.21 20.08 -15.30
C LYS A 21 -10.80 20.41 -14.79
N LEU A 22 -10.62 20.46 -13.47
CA LEU A 22 -9.30 20.69 -12.86
C LEU A 22 -8.35 19.52 -13.18
N GLU A 23 -8.81 18.29 -13.06
CA GLU A 23 -8.03 17.08 -13.38
C GLU A 23 -7.66 17.04 -14.87
N GLN A 24 -8.61 17.26 -15.77
CA GLN A 24 -8.38 17.32 -17.22
C GLN A 24 -7.43 18.46 -17.61
N GLY A 25 -7.46 19.58 -16.88
CA GLY A 25 -6.53 20.70 -17.06
C GLY A 25 -5.15 20.51 -16.40
N GLY A 26 -4.84 19.34 -15.85
CA GLY A 26 -3.56 19.06 -15.18
C GLY A 26 -3.42 19.68 -13.79
N HIS A 27 -4.47 20.28 -13.24
CA HIS A 27 -4.50 20.89 -11.91
C HIS A 27 -4.88 19.89 -10.81
N LEU A 28 -4.23 18.72 -10.79
CA LEU A 28 -4.52 17.61 -9.87
C LEU A 28 -4.54 18.03 -8.40
N ARG A 29 -3.57 18.84 -7.95
CA ARG A 29 -3.52 19.32 -6.56
C ARG A 29 -4.75 20.13 -6.18
N LYS A 30 -5.24 21.00 -7.07
CA LYS A 30 -6.46 21.79 -6.82
C LYS A 30 -7.70 20.89 -6.79
N ALA A 31 -7.77 19.88 -7.66
CA ALA A 31 -8.84 18.89 -7.64
C ALA A 31 -8.87 18.11 -6.32
N GLN A 32 -7.71 17.66 -5.83
CA GLN A 32 -7.60 16.96 -4.55
C GLN A 32 -7.96 17.86 -3.35
N GLN A 33 -7.53 19.12 -3.34
CA GLN A 33 -7.95 20.10 -2.32
C GLN A 33 -9.47 20.29 -2.30
N LEU A 34 -10.09 20.32 -3.48
CA LEU A 34 -11.56 20.44 -3.59
C LEU A 34 -12.28 19.20 -3.06
N ARG A 35 -11.75 17.99 -3.30
CA ARG A 35 -12.29 16.74 -2.76
C ARG A 35 -12.14 16.66 -1.25
N GLN A 36 -10.96 17.00 -0.72
CA GLN A 36 -10.72 17.05 0.73
C GLN A 36 -11.71 18.02 1.39
N LYS A 37 -11.87 19.23 0.84
CA LYS A 37 -12.81 20.22 1.38
C LYS A 37 -14.27 19.76 1.36
N GLN A 38 -14.67 19.03 0.33
CA GLN A 38 -16.01 18.42 0.28
C GLN A 38 -16.19 17.36 1.36
N GLU A 39 -15.19 16.51 1.58
CA GLU A 39 -15.19 15.50 2.64
C GLU A 39 -15.20 16.16 4.04
N ASP A 40 -14.45 17.23 4.23
CA ASP A 40 -14.44 18.03 5.47
C ASP A 40 -15.82 18.61 5.81
N TRP A 41 -16.58 19.02 4.79
CA TRP A 41 -17.94 19.54 4.96
C TRP A 41 -18.98 18.48 5.25
N ARG A 42 -18.74 17.21 4.88
CA ARG A 42 -19.64 16.10 5.18
C ARG A 42 -19.60 15.75 6.67
N ALA A 43 -20.73 15.28 7.18
CA ALA A 43 -20.80 14.63 8.49
C ALA A 43 -19.87 13.42 8.52
N TYR A 44 -19.28 13.13 9.67
CA TYR A 44 -18.46 11.93 9.85
C TYR A 44 -19.31 10.67 9.63
N GLN A 45 -18.78 9.72 8.87
CA GLN A 45 -19.43 8.45 8.54
C GLN A 45 -18.44 7.32 8.86
N PRO A 46 -18.56 6.64 10.01
CA PRO A 46 -17.63 5.58 10.42
C PRO A 46 -17.44 4.52 9.33
N GLN A 47 -18.55 4.09 8.72
CA GLN A 47 -18.56 3.06 7.69
C GLN A 47 -17.72 3.45 6.46
N LEU A 48 -17.68 4.74 6.11
CA LEU A 48 -16.87 5.20 4.99
C LEU A 48 -15.36 5.00 5.26
N TRP A 49 -14.95 5.22 6.50
CA TRP A 49 -13.56 5.08 6.93
C TRP A 49 -13.17 3.62 7.20
N GLU A 50 -14.11 2.77 7.64
CA GLU A 50 -13.93 1.30 7.70
C GLU A 50 -13.58 0.71 6.32
N HIS A 51 -14.17 1.24 5.23
CA HIS A 51 -13.80 0.83 3.86
C HIS A 51 -12.37 1.25 3.51
N PHE A 52 -11.94 2.46 3.91
CA PHE A 52 -10.56 2.90 3.71
C PHE A 52 -9.57 2.07 4.52
N GLU A 53 -9.91 1.77 5.77
CA GLU A 53 -9.12 0.90 6.65
C GLU A 53 -8.95 -0.49 6.03
N SER A 54 -10.04 -1.12 5.61
CA SER A 54 -10.00 -2.42 4.91
C SER A 54 -9.14 -2.35 3.65
N TYR A 55 -9.27 -1.29 2.85
CA TYR A 55 -8.44 -1.07 1.67
C TYR A 55 -6.95 -0.98 2.02
N TRP A 56 -6.60 -0.20 3.05
CA TRP A 56 -5.22 0.00 3.46
C TRP A 56 -4.59 -1.27 4.01
N VAL A 57 -5.30 -2.00 4.89
CA VAL A 57 -4.84 -3.28 5.45
C VAL A 57 -4.59 -4.28 4.32
N ASN A 58 -5.52 -4.41 3.38
CA ASN A 58 -5.37 -5.31 2.25
C ASN A 58 -4.21 -4.90 1.32
N GLU A 59 -4.03 -3.60 1.05
CA GLU A 59 -2.88 -3.09 0.28
C GLU A 59 -1.54 -3.39 0.97
N ARG A 60 -1.47 -3.25 2.30
CA ARG A 60 -0.29 -3.58 3.08
C ARG A 60 0.01 -5.07 3.03
N GLY A 61 -0.99 -5.92 3.26
CA GLY A 61 -0.88 -7.38 3.19
C GLY A 61 -0.41 -7.85 1.80
N LYS A 62 -1.06 -7.35 0.74
CA LYS A 62 -0.65 -7.61 -0.65
C LYS A 62 0.81 -7.23 -0.90
N ARG A 63 1.24 -6.06 -0.42
CA ARG A 63 2.63 -5.62 -0.57
C ARG A 63 3.61 -6.57 0.13
N CYS A 64 3.24 -7.09 1.29
CA CYS A 64 4.02 -8.07 2.03
C CYS A 64 4.17 -9.39 1.25
N LEU A 65 3.06 -9.93 0.74
CA LEU A 65 3.06 -11.15 -0.08
C LEU A 65 3.97 -11.01 -1.32
N ILE A 66 3.91 -9.87 -2.01
CA ILE A 66 4.75 -9.60 -3.19
C ILE A 66 6.23 -9.52 -2.83
N GLN A 67 6.57 -9.01 -1.65
CA GLN A 67 7.95 -8.93 -1.18
C GLN A 67 8.50 -10.30 -0.78
N TYR A 68 7.68 -11.16 -0.16
CA TYR A 68 8.06 -12.56 0.07
C TYR A 68 8.25 -13.32 -1.23
N GLU A 69 7.32 -13.18 -2.18
CA GLU A 69 7.44 -13.81 -3.50
C GLU A 69 8.77 -13.40 -4.17
N ALA A 70 9.12 -12.11 -4.13
CA ALA A 70 10.38 -11.63 -4.67
C ALA A 70 11.61 -12.20 -3.94
N SER A 71 11.56 -12.30 -2.62
CA SER A 71 12.64 -12.90 -1.81
C SER A 71 12.84 -14.39 -2.16
N LEU A 72 11.76 -15.16 -2.27
CA LEU A 72 11.79 -16.56 -2.63
C LEU A 72 12.33 -16.79 -4.04
N ARG A 73 11.97 -15.92 -5.01
CA ARG A 73 12.53 -15.98 -6.37
C ARG A 73 14.05 -15.75 -6.36
N LEU A 74 14.53 -14.74 -5.62
CA LEU A 74 15.97 -14.50 -5.48
C LEU A 74 16.69 -15.70 -4.87
N LYS A 75 16.07 -16.36 -3.87
CA LYS A 75 16.61 -17.57 -3.27
C LYS A 75 16.66 -18.73 -4.27
N HIS A 76 15.57 -18.97 -5.00
CA HIS A 76 15.50 -19.99 -6.05
C HIS A 76 16.59 -19.78 -7.12
N ASP A 77 16.75 -18.55 -7.61
CA ASP A 77 17.76 -18.21 -8.62
C ASP A 77 19.19 -18.44 -8.09
N THR A 78 19.42 -18.15 -6.81
CA THR A 78 20.71 -18.41 -6.14
C THR A 78 20.99 -19.90 -6.06
N LEU A 79 20.03 -20.72 -5.65
CA LEU A 79 20.17 -22.18 -5.57
C LEU A 79 20.40 -22.80 -6.96
N PHE A 80 19.69 -22.33 -7.98
CA PHE A 80 19.88 -22.79 -9.37
C PHE A 80 21.31 -22.53 -9.87
N GLN A 81 21.87 -21.36 -9.55
CA GLN A 81 23.27 -21.04 -9.86
C GLN A 81 24.27 -21.91 -9.09
N GLN A 82 23.95 -22.30 -7.85
CA GLN A 82 24.78 -23.20 -7.04
C GLN A 82 24.75 -24.64 -7.56
N LEU A 83 23.58 -25.12 -7.97
CA LEU A 83 23.40 -26.45 -8.55
C LEU A 83 24.31 -26.65 -9.78
N SER A 84 24.45 -25.60 -10.59
CA SER A 84 25.35 -25.59 -11.75
C SER A 84 26.84 -25.71 -11.40
N LYS A 85 27.23 -25.41 -10.15
CA LYS A 85 28.63 -25.36 -9.69
C LYS A 85 29.03 -26.56 -8.83
N THR A 86 28.09 -27.13 -8.08
CA THR A 86 28.40 -28.18 -7.08
C THR A 86 27.45 -29.37 -7.20
N PRO A 87 27.74 -30.33 -8.09
CA PRO A 87 26.88 -31.49 -8.31
C PRO A 87 26.74 -32.42 -7.10
N SER A 88 27.69 -32.38 -6.15
CA SER A 88 27.70 -33.26 -4.98
C SER A 88 26.60 -32.99 -3.95
N VAL A 89 25.92 -31.83 -4.05
CA VAL A 89 24.78 -31.45 -3.19
C VAL A 89 23.49 -31.32 -3.97
N ALA A 90 23.45 -31.87 -5.20
CA ALA A 90 22.34 -31.67 -6.13
C ALA A 90 20.99 -32.07 -5.56
N ASP A 91 20.89 -33.24 -4.91
CA ASP A 91 19.63 -33.74 -4.36
C ASP A 91 19.04 -32.79 -3.31
N THR A 92 19.87 -32.28 -2.39
CA THR A 92 19.45 -31.32 -1.37
C THR A 92 19.00 -30.00 -1.98
N LEU A 93 19.76 -29.47 -2.94
CA LEU A 93 19.41 -28.22 -3.62
C LEU A 93 18.11 -28.36 -4.41
N VAL A 94 17.90 -29.49 -5.09
CA VAL A 94 16.68 -29.77 -5.85
C VAL A 94 15.47 -29.83 -4.91
N THR A 95 15.55 -30.57 -3.80
CA THR A 95 14.45 -30.62 -2.83
C THR A 95 14.11 -29.24 -2.26
N GLU A 96 15.11 -28.42 -1.94
CA GLU A 96 14.88 -27.05 -1.46
C GLU A 96 14.23 -26.17 -2.54
N MET A 97 14.68 -26.29 -3.79
CA MET A 97 14.08 -25.56 -4.92
C MET A 97 12.63 -25.98 -5.18
N GLU A 98 12.30 -27.27 -5.10
CA GLU A 98 10.93 -27.78 -5.21
C GLU A 98 10.05 -27.23 -4.09
N SER A 99 10.55 -27.18 -2.85
CA SER A 99 9.84 -26.55 -1.73
C SER A 99 9.57 -25.06 -2.00
N ILE A 100 10.56 -24.32 -2.50
CA ILE A 100 10.39 -22.90 -2.84
C ILE A 100 9.36 -22.74 -3.97
N GLN A 101 9.33 -23.63 -4.96
CA GLN A 101 8.35 -23.60 -6.03
C GLN A 101 6.93 -23.79 -5.50
N ASN A 102 6.73 -24.71 -4.54
CA ASN A 102 5.45 -24.89 -3.85
C ASN A 102 5.03 -23.62 -3.09
N ASP A 103 5.95 -23.00 -2.35
CA ASP A 103 5.69 -21.73 -1.65
C ASP A 103 5.31 -20.61 -2.63
N LEU A 104 6.02 -20.49 -3.75
CA LEU A 104 5.73 -19.51 -4.78
C LEU A 104 4.33 -19.66 -5.37
N GLN A 105 3.83 -20.89 -5.53
CA GLN A 105 2.44 -21.13 -5.94
C GLN A 105 1.46 -20.61 -4.87
N GLY A 106 1.75 -20.86 -3.59
CA GLY A 106 0.98 -20.33 -2.46
C GLY A 106 0.92 -18.81 -2.44
N PHE A 107 2.06 -18.13 -2.59
CA PHE A 107 2.12 -16.67 -2.66
C PHE A 107 1.41 -16.11 -3.89
N ASN A 108 1.53 -16.75 -5.06
CA ASN A 108 0.80 -16.32 -6.26
C ASN A 108 -0.72 -16.36 -6.05
N ARG A 109 -1.23 -17.43 -5.42
CA ARG A 109 -2.64 -17.53 -5.05
C ARG A 109 -3.03 -16.45 -4.04
N GLY A 110 -2.23 -16.25 -3.00
CA GLY A 110 -2.47 -15.22 -1.99
C GLY A 110 -2.52 -13.80 -2.57
N ILE A 111 -1.60 -13.48 -3.48
CA ILE A 111 -1.56 -12.17 -4.15
C ILE A 111 -2.79 -11.99 -5.04
N TRP A 112 -3.18 -13.01 -5.80
CA TRP A 112 -4.39 -12.98 -6.62
C TRP A 112 -5.65 -12.73 -5.77
N LEU A 113 -5.78 -13.41 -4.62
CA LEU A 113 -6.87 -13.17 -3.67
C LEU A 113 -6.86 -11.74 -3.12
N ALA A 114 -5.70 -11.20 -2.75
CA ALA A 114 -5.59 -9.82 -2.25
C ALA A 114 -5.87 -8.77 -3.35
N GLU A 115 -5.51 -9.04 -4.60
CA GLU A 115 -5.87 -8.22 -5.75
C GLU A 115 -7.39 -8.23 -5.99
N LEU A 116 -8.03 -9.40 -5.91
CA LEU A 116 -9.49 -9.54 -5.99
C LEU A 116 -10.18 -8.79 -4.85
N GLU A 117 -9.69 -8.94 -3.62
CA GLU A 117 -10.21 -8.25 -2.44
C GLU A 117 -10.09 -6.73 -2.58
N THR A 118 -8.99 -6.24 -3.16
CA THR A 118 -8.85 -4.81 -3.49
C THR A 118 -10.00 -4.35 -4.39
N GLN A 119 -10.37 -5.14 -5.41
CA GLN A 119 -11.48 -4.81 -6.31
C GLN A 119 -12.83 -4.87 -5.60
N THR A 120 -13.05 -5.88 -4.75
CA THR A 120 -14.26 -6.01 -3.93
C THR A 120 -14.46 -4.78 -3.05
N ILE A 121 -13.43 -4.41 -2.28
CA ILE A 121 -13.45 -3.23 -1.41
C ILE A 121 -13.75 -1.96 -2.21
N LEU A 122 -13.05 -1.73 -3.33
CA LEU A 122 -13.25 -0.52 -4.15
C LEU A 122 -14.65 -0.46 -4.81
N ARG A 123 -15.26 -1.60 -5.13
CA ARG A 123 -16.64 -1.66 -5.65
C ARG A 123 -17.66 -1.35 -4.57
N ALA A 124 -17.47 -1.90 -3.37
CA ALA A 124 -18.31 -1.64 -2.20
C ALA A 124 -18.14 -0.23 -1.64
N PHE A 125 -16.97 0.39 -1.84
CA PHE A 125 -16.64 1.74 -1.37
C PHE A 125 -17.71 2.75 -1.84
N PRO A 126 -18.39 3.47 -0.93
CA PRO A 126 -19.40 4.45 -1.31
C PRO A 126 -18.84 5.53 -2.26
N ASP A 127 -19.60 5.85 -3.29
CA ASP A 127 -19.23 6.94 -4.20
C ASP A 127 -19.25 8.29 -3.46
N GLY A 128 -18.17 9.05 -3.63
CA GLY A 128 -17.98 10.31 -2.91
C GLY A 128 -16.57 10.87 -3.10
N PRO A 129 -16.27 12.04 -2.53
CA PRO A 129 -14.99 12.71 -2.69
C PRO A 129 -13.83 11.89 -2.15
N LEU A 130 -14.01 11.14 -1.05
CA LEU A 130 -12.99 10.22 -0.52
C LEU A 130 -12.58 9.15 -1.54
N LYS A 131 -13.55 8.39 -2.07
CA LYS A 131 -13.31 7.36 -3.09
C LYS A 131 -12.67 7.95 -4.35
N ARG A 132 -13.19 9.09 -4.84
CA ARG A 132 -12.63 9.79 -6.01
C ARG A 132 -11.18 10.19 -5.78
N ALA A 133 -10.86 10.72 -4.61
CA ALA A 133 -9.50 11.13 -4.27
C ALA A 133 -8.55 9.94 -4.17
N LEU A 134 -8.97 8.86 -3.50
CA LEU A 134 -8.21 7.60 -3.42
C LEU A 134 -7.92 7.05 -4.82
N CYS A 135 -8.95 6.87 -5.65
CA CYS A 135 -8.79 6.37 -7.01
C CYS A 135 -7.89 7.27 -7.86
N CYS A 136 -8.04 8.59 -7.75
CA CYS A 136 -7.19 9.56 -8.45
C CYS A 136 -5.73 9.42 -8.00
N ARG A 137 -5.48 9.36 -6.68
CA ARG A 137 -4.11 9.22 -6.14
C ARG A 137 -3.47 7.93 -6.64
N ARG A 138 -4.19 6.82 -6.62
CA ARG A 138 -3.70 5.51 -7.05
C ARG A 138 -3.40 5.38 -8.55
N ARG A 139 -3.98 6.23 -9.39
CA ARG A 139 -3.64 6.29 -10.82
C ARG A 139 -2.30 6.97 -11.08
N ASN A 140 -1.82 7.81 -10.16
CA ASN A 140 -0.52 8.44 -10.32
C ASN A 140 0.59 7.43 -10.02
N SER A 141 1.56 7.30 -10.92
CA SER A 141 2.71 6.40 -10.74
C SER A 141 3.56 6.74 -9.51
N ASP A 142 3.53 7.98 -9.02
CA ASP A 142 4.28 8.42 -7.84
C ASP A 142 3.55 8.24 -6.51
N TRP A 143 2.38 7.57 -6.49
CA TRP A 143 1.48 7.61 -5.34
C TRP A 143 2.15 7.23 -4.02
N TYR A 144 3.06 6.26 -4.09
CA TYR A 144 3.81 5.73 -2.95
C TYR A 144 5.03 6.58 -2.57
N LEU A 145 5.49 7.49 -3.44
CA LEU A 145 6.70 8.30 -3.23
C LEU A 145 6.45 9.60 -2.46
N THR A 146 5.36 9.70 -1.70
CA THR A 146 5.18 10.89 -0.86
C THR A 146 6.30 10.98 0.17
N LYS A 147 6.73 12.20 0.48
CA LYS A 147 7.78 12.43 1.49
C LYS A 147 7.44 11.75 2.82
N TRP A 148 6.16 11.80 3.22
CA TRP A 148 5.72 11.17 4.46
C TRP A 148 5.91 9.64 4.45
N LEU A 149 5.53 8.94 3.37
CA LEU A 149 5.73 7.47 3.26
C LEU A 149 7.22 7.09 3.17
N GLN A 150 8.02 7.94 2.55
CA GLN A 150 9.47 7.76 2.52
C GLN A 150 10.09 7.90 3.92
N THR A 151 9.68 8.92 4.67
CA THR A 151 10.11 9.16 6.06
C THR A 151 9.66 8.02 6.96
N GLU A 152 8.40 7.60 6.90
CA GLU A 152 7.89 6.44 7.63
C GLU A 152 8.74 5.19 7.36
N CYS A 153 9.02 4.89 6.08
CA CYS A 153 9.88 3.78 5.72
C CYS A 153 11.31 3.92 6.27
N ALA A 154 11.85 5.15 6.34
CA ALA A 154 13.19 5.40 6.89
C ALA A 154 13.22 5.24 8.42
N ASP A 155 12.22 5.77 9.13
CA ASP A 155 12.10 5.72 10.59
C ASP A 155 11.93 4.27 11.09
N MET A 156 11.25 3.42 10.30
CA MET A 156 11.15 1.98 10.55
C MET A 156 12.43 1.20 10.17
N GLY A 157 13.55 1.88 9.91
CA GLY A 157 14.82 1.27 9.53
C GLY A 157 14.81 0.64 8.13
N GLY A 158 13.92 1.10 7.25
CA GLY A 158 13.73 0.56 5.91
C GLY A 158 14.68 1.12 4.84
N CYS A 159 14.46 0.69 3.60
CA CYS A 159 15.32 1.02 2.47
C CYS A 159 15.42 2.52 2.14
N CYS A 160 14.40 3.32 2.50
CA CYS A 160 14.42 4.76 2.25
C CYS A 160 15.49 5.50 3.08
N GLY A 161 15.73 5.07 4.32
CA GLY A 161 16.79 5.66 5.17
C GLY A 161 18.20 5.25 4.74
N ARG A 162 18.34 4.07 4.11
CA ARG A 162 19.64 3.55 3.64
C ARG A 162 20.02 3.95 2.23
N GLY A 163 19.10 4.50 1.44
CA GLY A 163 19.37 4.92 0.06
C GLY A 163 19.66 3.79 -0.93
N CYS A 164 19.31 2.53 -0.63
CA CYS A 164 19.59 1.39 -1.52
C CYS A 164 18.71 1.35 -2.81
N GLY A 165 17.74 2.28 -2.94
CA GLY A 165 16.91 2.43 -4.13
C GLY A 165 15.82 1.37 -4.31
N CYS A 166 15.74 0.36 -3.43
CA CYS A 166 14.75 -0.70 -3.51
C CYS A 166 13.31 -0.14 -3.59
N CYS A 167 12.93 0.85 -2.79
CA CYS A 167 11.56 1.39 -2.78
C CYS A 167 11.14 2.07 -4.08
N MET A 168 12.06 2.49 -4.95
CA MET A 168 11.76 3.23 -6.17
C MET A 168 11.50 2.32 -7.39
N LYS A 169 11.67 1.01 -7.24
CA LYS A 169 11.53 0.03 -8.34
C LYS A 169 10.60 -1.13 -7.96
N PRO A 170 10.04 -1.83 -8.96
CA PRO A 170 9.29 -3.05 -8.71
C PRO A 170 10.12 -4.09 -7.94
N ARG A 171 9.48 -4.87 -7.09
CA ARG A 171 10.13 -5.96 -6.33
C ARG A 171 10.51 -7.14 -7.20
N SER A 172 9.76 -7.33 -8.28
CA SER A 172 9.92 -8.43 -9.23
C SER A 172 9.52 -7.94 -10.62
N SER A 173 10.22 -8.42 -11.65
CA SER A 173 9.87 -8.19 -13.05
C SER A 173 8.50 -8.76 -13.42
N ASN A 174 8.03 -9.77 -12.70
CA ASN A 174 6.71 -10.38 -12.89
C ASN A 174 5.56 -9.49 -12.40
N ARG A 175 5.88 -8.47 -11.60
CA ARG A 175 4.89 -7.56 -11.01
C ARG A 175 5.32 -6.09 -11.19
N PRO A 176 5.48 -5.61 -12.44
CA PRO A 176 6.04 -4.29 -12.73
C PRO A 176 5.18 -3.14 -12.21
N ASN A 177 3.88 -3.36 -12.04
CA ASN A 177 2.94 -2.35 -11.56
C ASN A 177 2.85 -2.30 -10.01
N HIS A 178 3.58 -3.16 -9.31
CA HIS A 178 3.53 -3.25 -7.86
C HIS A 178 4.73 -2.52 -7.23
N LEU A 179 4.48 -1.24 -6.94
CA LEU A 179 5.43 -0.32 -6.33
C LEU A 179 5.04 -0.02 -4.87
N GLY A 180 6.04 0.23 -4.03
CA GLY A 180 5.80 0.60 -2.63
C GLY A 180 6.99 0.39 -1.71
N HIS A 181 6.84 0.87 -0.48
CA HIS A 181 7.86 0.79 0.55
C HIS A 181 8.04 -0.62 1.12
N CYS A 182 9.13 -0.83 1.84
CA CYS A 182 9.44 -2.10 2.47
C CYS A 182 8.35 -2.51 3.46
N THR A 183 8.10 -3.81 3.52
CA THR A 183 7.50 -4.47 4.68
C THR A 183 8.60 -5.32 5.33
N ILE A 184 8.26 -6.08 6.37
CA ILE A 184 9.15 -7.09 6.97
C ILE A 184 9.73 -8.09 5.97
N ALA A 185 9.04 -8.32 4.86
CA ALA A 185 9.38 -9.28 3.81
C ALA A 185 10.40 -8.75 2.80
N CYS A 186 10.85 -7.49 2.94
CA CYS A 186 11.85 -6.94 2.03
C CYS A 186 13.19 -7.65 2.24
N LYS A 187 13.65 -8.43 1.25
CA LYS A 187 14.95 -9.13 1.33
C LYS A 187 16.14 -8.22 1.67
N CYS A 188 16.20 -7.02 1.10
CA CYS A 188 17.25 -6.04 1.45
C CYS A 188 17.18 -5.58 2.92
N CYS A 189 16.00 -5.49 3.51
CA CYS A 189 15.86 -5.20 4.94
C CYS A 189 16.16 -6.43 5.81
N GLU A 190 15.74 -7.62 5.38
CA GLU A 190 16.06 -8.89 6.02
C GLU A 190 17.59 -9.09 6.13
N ASP A 191 18.33 -8.86 5.04
CA ASP A 191 19.79 -9.03 5.02
C ASP A 191 20.51 -8.06 5.97
N VAL A 192 20.03 -6.81 6.06
CA VAL A 192 20.58 -5.82 7.00
C VAL A 192 20.22 -6.14 8.44
N ARG A 193 19.01 -6.65 8.66
CA ARG A 193 18.51 -7.05 9.98
C ARG A 193 19.18 -8.34 10.47
N GLY A 194 19.61 -9.22 9.57
CA GLY A 194 20.33 -10.46 9.87
C GLY A 194 19.44 -11.64 10.25
N PHE A 195 18.11 -11.49 10.23
CA PHE A 195 17.15 -12.56 10.51
C PHE A 195 15.86 -12.34 9.72
N ARG A 196 15.11 -13.41 9.48
CA ARG A 196 13.77 -13.39 8.85
C ARG A 196 12.71 -13.16 9.93
N ILE A 197 11.64 -12.45 9.58
CA ILE A 197 10.39 -12.44 10.37
C ILE A 197 9.43 -13.33 9.59
N ASP A 198 8.75 -14.25 10.26
CA ASP A 198 7.73 -15.06 9.61
C ASP A 198 6.44 -14.26 9.41
N PHE A 199 5.84 -14.40 8.24
CA PHE A 199 4.56 -13.79 7.92
C PHE A 199 3.43 -14.37 8.78
N MET A 200 3.53 -15.64 9.17
CA MET A 200 2.48 -16.32 9.93
C MET A 200 2.51 -15.99 11.43
N GLU A 201 3.60 -15.42 11.91
CA GLU A 201 3.79 -15.00 13.31
C GLU A 201 3.55 -13.49 13.39
N ALA A 202 2.32 -13.07 13.11
CA ALA A 202 1.93 -11.65 13.04
C ALA A 202 2.23 -10.85 14.33
N GLU A 203 2.32 -11.54 15.48
CA GLU A 203 2.73 -10.97 16.76
C GLU A 203 4.20 -10.49 16.76
N GLU A 204 5.02 -10.97 15.82
CA GLU A 204 6.44 -10.62 15.66
C GLU A 204 6.69 -9.52 14.61
N ASP A 205 5.68 -8.96 13.95
CA ASP A 205 5.89 -7.87 13.00
C ASP A 205 5.90 -6.51 13.72
N PRO A 206 7.08 -5.93 14.05
CA PRO A 206 7.16 -4.63 14.73
C PRO A 206 6.71 -3.47 13.84
N THR A 207 6.42 -3.75 12.56
CA THR A 207 5.92 -2.78 11.61
C THR A 207 4.39 -2.76 11.56
N VAL A 208 3.69 -3.78 12.06
CA VAL A 208 2.23 -3.77 12.18
C VAL A 208 1.84 -2.69 13.18
N ILE A 209 1.25 -1.62 12.65
CA ILE A 209 0.63 -0.57 13.44
C ILE A 209 -0.85 -0.91 13.44
N GLU A 210 -1.43 -1.11 14.63
CA GLU A 210 -2.88 -1.19 14.78
C GLU A 210 -3.48 0.08 14.18
N PHE A 211 -4.21 -0.10 13.08
CA PHE A 211 -4.71 1.01 12.29
C PHE A 211 -6.22 1.05 12.44
N GLY A 212 -6.70 2.08 13.13
CA GLY A 212 -8.11 2.43 13.19
C GLY A 212 -8.28 3.89 12.78
N VAL A 213 -9.40 4.20 12.14
CA VAL A 213 -9.76 5.57 11.78
C VAL A 213 -10.84 6.09 12.72
N GLY A 214 -10.47 7.00 13.63
CA GLY A 214 -11.41 7.70 14.50
C GLY A 214 -11.89 9.02 13.90
N GLU A 215 -13.00 9.55 14.43
CA GLU A 215 -13.48 10.88 14.06
C GLU A 215 -12.42 11.96 14.33
N ALA A 216 -11.66 11.84 15.42
CA ALA A 216 -10.59 12.77 15.77
C ALA A 216 -9.44 12.76 14.74
N ASP A 217 -9.16 11.64 14.09
CA ASP A 217 -8.13 11.58 13.04
C ASP A 217 -8.56 12.32 11.77
N VAL A 218 -9.85 12.32 11.49
CA VAL A 218 -10.43 12.92 10.27
C VAL A 218 -10.77 14.39 10.49
N LYS A 219 -11.46 14.70 11.59
CA LYS A 219 -12.04 16.02 11.89
C LYS A 219 -11.27 16.78 12.96
N GLY A 220 -10.39 16.13 13.71
CA GLY A 220 -9.62 16.76 14.77
C GLY A 220 -8.58 17.75 14.24
N PRO A 221 -8.22 18.78 15.04
CA PRO A 221 -7.27 19.80 14.64
C PRO A 221 -5.82 19.29 14.65
N CYS A 222 -5.52 18.30 15.49
CA CYS A 222 -4.16 17.77 15.66
C CYS A 222 -3.74 16.90 14.48
N ALA A 223 -2.45 16.93 14.18
CA ALA A 223 -1.84 15.93 13.30
C ALA A 223 -1.74 14.60 14.09
N SER A 224 -2.32 13.54 13.54
CA SER A 224 -2.10 12.16 14.00
C SER A 224 -1.38 11.36 12.93
N TYR A 225 -0.86 10.19 13.31
CA TYR A 225 -0.32 9.22 12.36
C TYR A 225 -1.37 8.86 11.30
N THR A 226 -2.59 8.49 11.72
CA THR A 226 -3.70 8.13 10.83
C THR A 226 -4.05 9.25 9.87
N LYS A 227 -4.13 10.51 10.34
CA LYS A 227 -4.38 11.66 9.48
C LYS A 227 -3.30 11.85 8.42
N SER A 228 -2.05 11.64 8.80
CA SER A 228 -0.90 11.78 7.89
C SER A 228 -0.86 10.65 6.85
N LEU A 229 -1.19 9.43 7.27
CA LEU A 229 -1.37 8.28 6.39
C LEU A 229 -2.50 8.52 5.37
N ILE A 230 -3.67 8.98 5.82
CA ILE A 230 -4.81 9.35 4.96
C ILE A 230 -4.37 10.43 3.96
N ASN A 231 -3.66 11.46 4.42
CA ASN A 231 -3.10 12.49 3.53
C ASN A 231 -2.18 11.88 2.46
N ALA A 232 -1.28 10.97 2.82
CA ALA A 232 -0.38 10.35 1.86
C ALA A 232 -1.09 9.43 0.84
N TYR A 233 -2.03 8.60 1.31
CA TYR A 233 -2.70 7.57 0.52
C TYR A 233 -3.88 8.07 -0.31
N VAL A 234 -4.60 9.07 0.19
CA VAL A 234 -5.86 9.55 -0.41
C VAL A 234 -5.66 10.91 -1.07
N TRP A 235 -5.18 11.90 -0.31
CA TRP A 235 -5.20 13.28 -0.76
C TRP A 235 -3.97 13.66 -1.60
N GLY A 236 -2.79 13.19 -1.21
CA GLY A 236 -1.51 13.57 -1.82
C GLY A 236 -1.20 15.07 -1.72
N LEU A 237 -1.56 15.71 -0.61
CA LEU A 237 -1.52 17.16 -0.41
C LEU A 237 -0.41 17.66 0.51
#